data_AF-A0A1S3BV59-F1
#
_entry.id   AF-A0A1S3BV59-F1
#
_cell.length_a   1.000
_cell.length_b   1.000
_cell.length_c   1.000
_cell.angle_alpha   90.00
_cell.angle_beta   90.00
_cell.angle_gamma   90.00
#
_symmetry.space_group_name_H-M   'P 1'
#
loop_
_entity.id
_entity.type
_entity.pdbx_description
1 polymer ?
#
loop_
_entity_poly.entity_id
_entity_poly.type
_entity_poly.pdbx_seq_one_letter_code
_entity_poly.pdbx_strand_id
1 'polypeptide(L)'
;MAAKVLAHLIVSGSVIIGRAIAQAYQQALRNASKSGVAQETIQNTVRRASKVMTEQEARQILGVTEEMPWEEIVKKYDSLFERNAQTGSFYLQSKVHRAKERLETLYHSKDQDVPS
;
A
#
# COMPACT_ATOMS: atom_id res chain seq x y z
N MET A 1 -10.61 4.34 -65.72
CA MET A 1 -11.67 4.38 -64.69
C MET A 1 -11.24 3.68 -63.40
N ALA A 2 -10.70 2.46 -63.44
CA ALA A 2 -10.29 1.69 -62.25
C ALA A 2 -9.27 2.40 -61.33
N ALA A 3 -8.24 3.05 -61.88
CA ALA A 3 -7.22 3.75 -61.08
C ALA A 3 -7.77 4.95 -60.28
N LYS A 4 -8.78 5.65 -60.81
CA LYS A 4 -9.44 6.78 -60.11
C LYS A 4 -10.31 6.30 -58.94
N VAL A 5 -10.97 5.15 -59.09
CA VAL A 5 -11.79 4.53 -58.03
C VAL A 5 -10.90 4.00 -56.90
N LEU A 6 -9.79 3.35 -57.25
CA LEU A 6 -8.82 2.84 -56.26
C LEU A 6 -8.17 3.98 -55.45
N ALA A 7 -7.79 5.08 -56.11
CA ALA A 7 -7.25 6.26 -55.43
C ALA A 7 -8.26 6.89 -54.45
N HIS A 8 -9.54 6.98 -54.81
CA HIS A 8 -10.58 7.50 -53.91
C HIS A 8 -10.82 6.58 -52.70
N LEU A 9 -10.73 5.27 -52.86
CA LEU A 9 -10.86 4.31 -51.77
C LEU A 9 -9.68 4.38 -50.79
N ILE A 10 -8.45 4.49 -51.29
CA ILE A 10 -7.26 4.61 -50.46
C ILE A 10 -7.26 5.93 -49.67
N VAL A 11 -7.56 7.04 -50.35
CA VAL A 11 -7.60 8.36 -49.73
C VAL A 11 -8.72 8.43 -48.69
N SER A 12 -9.94 7.98 -49.02
CA SER A 12 -11.07 8.02 -48.07
C SER A 12 -10.87 7.05 -46.89
N GLY A 13 -10.29 5.86 -47.11
CA GLY A 13 -9.98 4.91 -46.05
C GLY A 13 -8.92 5.41 -45.06
N SER A 14 -7.89 6.11 -45.55
CA SER A 14 -6.79 6.62 -44.69
C SER A 14 -7.24 7.73 -43.72
N VAL A 15 -8.17 8.59 -44.12
CA VAL A 15 -8.67 9.71 -43.31
C VAL A 15 -9.47 9.22 -42.10
N ILE A 16 -10.21 8.12 -42.24
CA ILE A 16 -11.04 7.56 -41.17
C ILE A 16 -10.16 6.99 -40.06
N ILE A 17 -9.12 6.24 -40.43
CA ILE A 17 -8.17 5.63 -39.47
C ILE A 17 -7.40 6.71 -38.71
N GLY A 18 -6.90 7.74 -39.41
CA GLY A 18 -6.16 8.83 -38.78
C GLY A 18 -6.99 9.60 -37.74
N ARG A 19 -8.28 9.86 -38.03
CA ARG A 19 -9.18 10.52 -37.07
C ARG A 19 -9.47 9.66 -35.85
N ALA A 20 -9.64 8.35 -36.02
CA ALA A 20 -9.87 7.42 -34.92
C ALA A 20 -8.66 7.36 -33.97
N ILE A 21 -7.44 7.36 -34.50
CA ILE A 21 -6.21 7.37 -33.69
C ILE A 21 -6.09 8.67 -32.89
N ALA A 22 -6.32 9.82 -33.52
CA ALA A 22 -6.26 11.12 -32.84
C ALA A 22 -7.34 11.22 -31.73
N GLN A 23 -8.54 10.74 -31.99
CA GLN A 23 -9.62 10.69 -31.01
C GLN A 23 -9.30 9.74 -29.86
N ALA A 24 -8.79 8.54 -30.14
CA ALA A 24 -8.35 7.59 -29.12
C ALA A 24 -7.21 8.15 -28.27
N TYR A 25 -6.26 8.88 -28.87
CA TYR A 25 -5.19 9.55 -28.14
C TYR A 25 -5.72 10.65 -27.21
N GLN A 26 -6.63 11.51 -27.68
CA GLN A 26 -7.28 12.49 -26.81
C GLN A 26 -8.13 11.84 -25.72
N GLN A 27 -8.82 10.73 -26.04
CA GLN A 27 -9.60 9.97 -25.08
C GLN A 27 -8.70 9.33 -24.01
N ALA A 28 -7.53 8.81 -24.40
CA ALA A 28 -6.53 8.25 -23.48
C ALA A 28 -5.97 9.32 -22.54
N LEU A 29 -5.66 10.53 -23.05
CA LEU A 29 -5.21 11.65 -22.21
C LEU A 29 -6.30 12.12 -21.23
N ARG A 30 -7.56 12.18 -21.69
CA ARG A 30 -8.71 12.51 -20.83
C ARG A 30 -9.00 11.42 -19.80
N ASN A 31 -8.80 10.16 -20.16
CA ASN A 31 -8.96 9.04 -19.26
C ASN A 31 -7.81 8.99 -18.26
N ALA A 32 -6.58 9.34 -18.62
CA ALA A 32 -5.45 9.45 -17.70
C ALA A 32 -5.64 10.58 -16.68
N SER A 33 -6.25 11.71 -17.09
CA SER A 33 -6.58 12.80 -16.16
C SER A 33 -7.81 12.55 -15.29
N LYS A 34 -8.72 11.66 -15.73
CA LYS A 34 -9.93 11.25 -14.99
C LYS A 34 -9.79 9.94 -14.22
N SER A 35 -8.83 9.09 -14.58
CA SER A 35 -8.51 7.87 -13.85
C SER A 35 -7.95 8.31 -12.52
N GLY A 36 -8.76 8.17 -11.47
CA GLY A 36 -8.47 8.58 -10.11
C GLY A 36 -7.33 7.79 -9.48
N VAL A 37 -6.21 7.58 -10.17
CA VAL A 37 -5.00 6.96 -9.65
C VAL A 37 -4.51 7.74 -8.43
N ALA A 38 -4.66 9.06 -8.40
CA ALA A 38 -4.40 9.86 -7.20
C ALA A 38 -5.38 9.55 -6.07
N GLN A 39 -6.68 9.50 -6.35
CA GLN A 39 -7.73 9.24 -5.35
C GLN A 39 -7.68 7.81 -4.81
N GLU A 40 -7.51 6.80 -5.68
CA GLU A 40 -7.35 5.40 -5.32
C GLU A 40 -6.03 5.15 -4.61
N THR A 41 -4.93 5.80 -4.99
CA THR A 41 -3.66 5.69 -4.24
C THR A 41 -3.80 6.30 -2.84
N ILE A 42 -4.44 7.47 -2.72
CA ILE A 42 -4.69 8.10 -1.42
C ILE A 42 -5.64 7.25 -0.59
N GLN A 43 -6.76 6.78 -1.14
CA GLN A 43 -7.71 5.91 -0.44
C GLN A 43 -7.07 4.58 -0.05
N ASN A 44 -6.26 3.96 -0.92
CA ASN A 44 -5.53 2.74 -0.59
C ASN A 44 -4.46 2.99 0.47
N THR A 45 -3.81 4.15 0.48
CA THR A 45 -2.84 4.53 1.51
C THR A 45 -3.54 4.77 2.84
N VAL A 46 -4.66 5.50 2.86
CA VAL A 46 -5.49 5.73 4.05
C VAL A 46 -6.08 4.42 4.57
N ARG A 47 -6.54 3.54 3.68
CA ARG A 47 -7.08 2.21 4.02
C ARG A 47 -5.99 1.21 4.46
N ARG A 48 -4.74 1.41 4.01
CA ARG A 48 -3.58 0.69 4.56
C ARG A 48 -3.17 1.24 5.91
N ALA A 49 -3.21 2.56 6.10
CA ALA A 49 -2.95 3.22 7.38
C ALA A 49 -3.96 2.80 8.45
N SER A 50 -5.25 2.64 8.10
CA SER A 50 -6.26 2.09 9.00
C SER A 50 -6.09 0.59 9.31
N LYS A 51 -5.20 -0.10 8.57
CA LYS A 51 -4.79 -1.48 8.81
C LYS A 51 -3.49 -1.58 9.64
N VAL A 52 -2.88 -0.45 10.00
CA VAL A 52 -1.68 -0.41 10.84
C VAL A 52 -2.11 -0.61 12.30
N MET A 53 -1.41 -1.53 12.97
CA MET A 53 -1.61 -1.84 14.37
C MET A 53 -1.44 -0.58 15.24
N THR A 54 -2.38 -0.33 16.16
CA THR A 54 -2.26 0.78 17.10
C THR A 54 -1.27 0.42 18.22
N GLU A 55 -0.74 1.42 18.91
CA GLU A 55 0.12 1.21 20.08
C GLU A 55 -0.61 0.42 21.18
N GLN A 56 -1.87 0.76 21.42
CA GLN A 56 -2.72 0.06 22.37
C GLN A 56 -2.94 -1.41 21.99
N GLU A 57 -3.23 -1.71 20.71
CA GLU A 57 -3.36 -3.09 20.22
C GLU A 57 -2.04 -3.85 20.39
N ALA A 58 -0.89 -3.22 20.06
CA ALA A 58 0.42 -3.84 20.21
C ALA A 58 0.73 -4.21 21.67
N ARG A 59 0.44 -3.28 22.61
CA ARG A 59 0.59 -3.52 24.05
C ARG A 59 -0.32 -4.64 24.55
N GLN A 60 -1.56 -4.69 24.08
CA GLN A 60 -2.50 -5.75 24.44
C GLN A 60 -2.04 -7.12 23.92
N ILE A 61 -1.55 -7.19 22.67
CA ILE A 61 -1.02 -8.43 22.08
C ILE A 61 0.17 -8.97 22.88
N LEU A 62 1.08 -8.10 23.32
CA LEU A 62 2.25 -8.50 24.11
C LEU A 62 1.96 -8.62 25.62
N GLY A 63 0.80 -8.16 26.08
CA GLY A 63 0.43 -8.14 27.49
C GLY A 63 1.36 -7.25 28.33
N VAL A 64 1.71 -6.07 27.81
CA VAL A 64 2.62 -5.10 28.44
C VAL A 64 1.92 -3.76 28.72
N THR A 65 2.40 -3.02 29.70
CA THR A 65 1.91 -1.67 30.03
C THR A 65 2.82 -0.59 29.44
N GLU A 66 2.41 0.67 29.53
CA GLU A 66 3.20 1.81 29.01
C GLU A 66 4.49 2.06 29.82
N GLU A 67 4.48 1.73 31.10
CA GLU A 67 5.58 1.97 32.04
C GLU A 67 6.65 0.86 32.03
N MET A 68 6.40 -0.24 31.30
CA MET A 68 7.35 -1.35 31.27
C MET A 68 8.63 -0.98 30.51
N PRO A 69 9.80 -1.32 31.05
CA PRO A 69 11.07 -1.08 30.37
C PRO A 69 11.18 -1.92 29.10
N TRP A 70 11.95 -1.42 28.12
CA TRP A 70 12.07 -2.03 26.81
C TRP A 70 12.57 -3.48 26.88
N GLU A 71 13.52 -3.78 27.78
CA GLU A 71 14.05 -5.13 27.96
C GLU A 71 12.97 -6.14 28.38
N GLU A 72 12.02 -5.72 29.21
CA GLU A 72 10.91 -6.59 29.62
C GLU A 72 9.92 -6.82 28.49
N ILE A 73 9.70 -5.82 27.64
CA ILE A 73 8.87 -5.93 26.43
C ILE A 73 9.48 -6.95 25.47
N VAL A 74 10.79 -6.88 25.23
CA VAL A 74 11.52 -7.83 24.37
C VAL A 74 11.42 -9.25 24.94
N LYS A 75 11.62 -9.42 26.24
CA LYS A 75 11.50 -10.74 26.89
C LYS A 75 10.10 -11.34 26.77
N LYS A 76 9.05 -10.51 26.88
CA LYS A 76 7.65 -10.92 26.65
C LYS A 76 7.43 -11.34 25.20
N TYR A 77 7.94 -10.56 24.26
CA TYR A 77 7.90 -10.88 22.84
C TYR A 77 8.56 -12.22 22.53
N ASP A 78 9.79 -12.46 23.00
CA ASP A 78 10.54 -13.69 22.72
C ASP A 78 9.76 -14.93 23.21
N SER A 79 9.26 -14.88 24.45
CA SER A 79 8.47 -15.98 25.01
C SER A 79 7.17 -16.24 24.23
N LEU A 80 6.47 -15.19 23.79
CA LEU A 80 5.26 -15.33 22.99
C LEU A 80 5.59 -15.85 21.58
N PHE A 81 6.65 -15.35 20.96
CA PHE A 81 7.04 -15.71 19.61
C PHE A 81 7.48 -17.16 19.53
N GLU A 82 8.32 -17.63 20.46
CA GLU A 82 8.76 -19.02 20.56
C GLU A 82 7.58 -19.97 20.81
N ARG A 83 6.69 -19.63 21.76
CA ARG A 83 5.51 -20.44 22.03
C ARG A 83 4.61 -20.55 20.79
N ASN A 84 4.36 -19.44 20.10
CA ASN A 84 3.55 -19.44 18.88
C ASN A 84 4.22 -20.14 17.70
N ALA A 85 5.55 -20.20 17.64
CA ALA A 85 6.28 -20.98 16.64
C ALA A 85 6.04 -22.49 16.81
N GLN A 86 5.86 -22.95 18.04
CA GLN A 86 5.67 -24.38 18.37
C GLN A 86 4.20 -24.82 18.30
N THR A 87 3.29 -24.02 18.84
CA THR A 87 1.87 -24.42 19.02
C THR A 87 0.87 -23.46 18.40
N GLY A 88 1.33 -22.30 17.95
CA GLY A 88 0.47 -21.27 17.37
C GLY A 88 0.27 -21.43 15.86
N SER A 89 -0.43 -20.45 15.28
CA SER A 89 -0.54 -20.31 13.83
C SER A 89 0.41 -19.23 13.32
N PHE A 90 0.76 -19.32 12.04
CA PHE A 90 1.54 -18.27 11.36
C PHE A 90 0.89 -16.88 11.52
N TYR A 91 -0.44 -16.81 11.56
CA TYR A 91 -1.16 -15.56 11.77
C TYR A 91 -0.92 -14.98 13.17
N LEU A 92 -0.99 -15.80 14.22
CA LEU A 92 -0.75 -15.35 15.60
C LEU A 92 0.71 -14.93 15.79
N GLN A 93 1.65 -15.73 15.28
CA GLN A 93 3.07 -15.38 15.28
C GLN A 93 3.32 -14.05 14.54
N SER A 94 2.69 -13.86 13.38
CA SER A 94 2.76 -12.60 12.63
C SER A 94 2.19 -11.43 13.43
N LYS A 95 1.10 -11.62 14.17
CA LYS A 95 0.53 -10.55 15.03
C LYS A 95 1.46 -10.17 16.17
N VAL A 96 2.09 -11.15 16.83
CA VAL A 96 3.11 -10.91 17.87
C VAL A 96 4.31 -10.16 17.30
N HIS A 97 4.80 -10.55 16.12
CA HIS A 97 5.89 -9.84 15.44
C HIS A 97 5.54 -8.40 15.11
N ARG A 98 4.36 -8.16 14.52
CA ARG A 98 3.90 -6.81 14.15
C ARG A 98 3.70 -5.91 15.37
N ALA A 99 3.30 -6.48 16.50
CA ALA A 99 3.21 -5.74 17.77
C ALA A 99 4.58 -5.24 18.24
N LYS A 100 5.62 -6.08 18.16
CA LYS A 100 6.98 -5.68 18.50
C LYS A 100 7.50 -4.57 17.59
N GLU A 101 7.35 -4.72 16.27
CA GLU A 101 7.77 -3.68 15.31
C GLU A 101 7.08 -2.33 15.58
N ARG A 102 5.78 -2.37 15.96
CA ARG A 102 5.00 -1.17 16.26
C ARG A 102 5.53 -0.43 17.49
N LEU A 103 5.87 -1.16 18.55
CA LEU A 103 6.43 -0.57 19.78
C LEU A 103 7.87 -0.10 19.57
N GLU A 104 8.68 -0.83 18.80
CA GLU A 104 10.06 -0.46 18.47
C GLU A 104 10.11 0.87 17.71
N THR A 105 9.20 1.05 16.75
CA THR A 105 9.07 2.32 16.01
C THR A 105 8.82 3.49 16.97
N LEU A 106 7.97 3.31 17.99
CA LEU A 106 7.65 4.36 18.97
C LEU A 106 8.81 4.63 19.93
N TYR A 107 9.50 3.57 20.35
CA TYR A 107 10.67 3.68 21.22
C TYR A 107 11.76 4.53 20.56
N HIS A 108 12.10 4.22 19.30
CA HIS A 108 13.06 5.01 18.54
C HIS A 108 12.59 6.43 18.22
N SER A 109 11.29 6.67 18.01
CA SER A 109 10.78 8.03 17.88
C SER A 109 10.93 8.84 19.17
N LYS A 110 10.70 8.22 20.34
CA LYS A 110 10.88 8.89 21.66
C LYS A 110 12.33 9.25 21.92
N ASP A 111 13.28 8.39 21.55
CA ASP A 111 14.72 8.68 21.70
C ASP A 111 15.18 9.87 20.83
N GLN A 112 14.54 10.10 19.67
CA GLN A 112 14.90 11.20 18.76
C GLN A 112 14.35 12.57 19.20
N ASP A 113 13.29 12.60 20.01
CA ASP A 113 12.65 13.83 20.50
C ASP A 113 13.31 14.40 21.78
N VAL A 114 14.39 13.79 22.29
CA VAL A 114 15.16 14.31 23.43
C VAL A 114 16.23 15.28 22.91
N PRO A 115 16.12 16.60 23.12
CA PRO A 115 17.15 17.55 22.73
C PRO A 115 18.39 17.34 23.61
N SER A 116 19.57 17.33 22.99
CA SER A 116 20.88 17.31 23.68
C SER A 116 21.09 18.50 24.61
#